data_AF-A0A7W6A8H4-F1
#
_entry.id   AF-A0A7W6A8H4-F1
#
_cell.length_a   1.000
_cell.length_b   1.000
_cell.length_c   1.000
_cell.angle_alpha   90.00
_cell.angle_beta   90.00
_cell.angle_gamma   90.00
#
_symmetry.space_group_name_H-M   'P 1'
#
loop_
_entity.id
_entity.type
_entity.pdbx_description
1 polymer ?
#
loop_
_entity_poly.entity_id
_entity_poly.type
_entity_poly.pdbx_seq_one_letter_code
_entity_poly.pdbx_strand_id
1 'polypeptide(L)'
;MRLNAKQVDADRRQARAYADDALREAVCRWIVDNKASRARTARAFGISVERVGNFQFQMRIKEQTARYWAKMRGQPMIQLPRR
;
A
#
# COMPACT_ATOMS: atom_id res chain seq x y z
N MET A 1 10.57 -23.53 -25.11
CA MET A 1 9.21 -23.37 -24.54
C MET A 1 8.67 -22.00 -24.94
N ARG A 2 7.55 -21.91 -25.67
CA ARG A 2 6.87 -20.63 -25.97
C ARG A 2 5.96 -20.29 -24.79
N LEU A 3 6.24 -19.20 -24.08
CA LEU A 3 5.37 -18.72 -22.99
C LEU A 3 4.02 -18.32 -23.58
N ASN A 4 2.94 -18.79 -22.94
CA ASN A 4 1.57 -18.51 -23.35
C ASN A 4 1.26 -17.03 -23.11
N ALA A 5 0.73 -16.31 -24.11
CA ALA A 5 0.51 -14.85 -24.02
C ALA A 5 -0.31 -14.44 -22.79
N LYS A 6 -1.25 -15.29 -22.36
CA LYS A 6 -2.05 -15.08 -21.14
C LYS A 6 -1.23 -15.11 -19.84
N GLN A 7 -0.20 -15.94 -19.77
CA GLN A 7 0.72 -15.99 -18.62
C GLN A 7 1.61 -14.75 -18.58
N VAL A 8 2.16 -14.33 -19.73
CA VAL A 8 3.00 -13.13 -19.81
C VAL A 8 2.23 -11.87 -19.37
N ASP A 9 0.96 -11.75 -19.75
CA ASP A 9 0.12 -10.63 -19.30
C ASP A 9 -0.27 -10.72 -17.82
N ALA A 10 -0.50 -11.93 -17.29
CA ALA A 10 -0.74 -12.14 -15.86
C ALA A 10 0.50 -11.75 -15.03
N ASP A 11 1.68 -12.19 -15.45
CA ASP A 11 2.95 -11.87 -14.80
C ASP A 11 3.24 -10.36 -14.83
N ARG A 12 2.96 -9.68 -15.96
CA ARG A 12 3.08 -8.22 -16.06
C ARG A 12 2.11 -7.48 -15.13
N ARG A 13 0.88 -7.96 -15.01
CA ARG A 13 -0.10 -7.38 -14.06
C ARG A 13 0.35 -7.61 -12.62
N GLN A 14 0.83 -8.80 -12.29
CA GLN A 14 1.39 -9.09 -10.97
C GLN A 14 2.60 -8.19 -10.67
N ALA A 15 3.57 -8.10 -11.57
CA ALA A 15 4.75 -7.25 -11.41
C ALA A 15 4.38 -5.78 -11.17
N ARG A 16 3.39 -5.26 -11.90
CA ARG A 16 2.85 -3.91 -11.68
C ARG A 16 2.19 -3.75 -10.30
N ALA A 17 1.38 -4.72 -9.89
CA ALA A 17 0.74 -4.70 -8.58
C ALA A 17 1.76 -4.71 -7.43
N TYR A 18 2.82 -5.52 -7.55
CA TYR A 18 3.92 -5.54 -6.58
C TYR A 18 4.67 -4.20 -6.53
N ALA A 19 4.96 -3.60 -7.69
CA ALA A 19 5.61 -2.29 -7.76
C ALA A 19 4.76 -1.19 -7.10
N ASP A 20 3.44 -1.20 -7.33
CA ASP A 20 2.52 -0.26 -6.69
C ASP A 20 2.41 -0.48 -5.17
N ASP A 21 2.46 -1.74 -4.71
CA ASP A 21 2.46 -2.05 -3.27
C ASP A 21 3.73 -1.53 -2.56
N ALA A 22 4.90 -1.70 -3.18
CA ALA A 22 6.16 -1.18 -2.66
C ALA A 22 6.19 0.36 -2.66
N LEU A 23 5.70 0.98 -3.73
CA LEU A 23 5.59 2.45 -3.82
C LEU A 23 4.64 3.00 -2.75
N ARG A 24 3.49 2.35 -2.54
CA ARG A 24 2.53 2.74 -1.49
C ARG A 24 3.18 2.73 -0.11
N GLU A 25 3.90 1.66 0.22
CA GLU A 25 4.55 1.53 1.52
C GLU A 25 5.62 2.62 1.74
N ALA A 26 6.47 2.87 0.73
CA ALA A 26 7.48 3.92 0.78
C ALA A 26 6.85 5.32 0.96
N VAL A 27 5.78 5.63 0.22
CA VAL A 27 5.06 6.90 0.33
C VAL A 27 4.44 7.08 1.73
N CYS A 28 3.74 6.05 2.23
CA CYS A 28 3.11 6.12 3.54
C CYS A 28 4.13 6.25 4.67
N ARG A 29 5.26 5.52 4.58
CA ARG A 29 6.35 5.62 5.54
C ARG A 29 7.00 7.00 5.54
N TRP A 30 7.26 7.57 4.36
CA TRP A 30 7.83 8.91 4.24
C TRP A 30 6.96 9.99 4.90
N ILE A 31 5.64 9.90 4.74
CA ILE A 31 4.69 10.83 5.37
C ILE A 31 4.84 10.82 6.89
N VAL A 32 4.95 9.64 7.49
CA VAL A 32 5.10 9.46 8.94
C VAL A 32 6.46 9.98 9.39
N ASP A 33 7.54 9.48 8.78
CA ASP A 33 8.92 9.78 9.17
C ASP A 33 9.23 11.28 9.06
N ASN A 34 8.68 11.97 8.05
CA ASN A 34 8.94 13.38 7.79
C ASN A 34 7.82 14.32 8.28
N LYS A 35 6.75 13.78 8.87
CA LYS A 35 5.52 14.51 9.20
C LYS A 35 5.03 15.38 8.03
N ALA A 36 5.16 14.85 6.81
CA ALA A 36 4.98 15.60 5.58
C ALA A 36 3.50 15.67 5.17
N SER A 37 3.07 16.82 4.63
CA SER A 37 1.75 16.92 4.01
C SER A 37 1.67 16.07 2.74
N ARG A 38 0.44 15.75 2.29
CA ARG A 38 0.22 15.04 1.02
C ARG A 38 0.85 15.79 -0.16
N ALA A 39 0.76 17.12 -0.18
CA ALA A 39 1.33 17.97 -1.22
C ALA A 39 2.86 17.93 -1.25
N ARG A 40 3.52 17.91 -0.09
CA ARG A 40 4.98 17.78 0.00
C ARG A 40 5.44 16.39 -0.44
N THR A 41 4.70 15.36 -0.06
CA THR A 41 5.00 13.96 -0.43
C THR A 41 4.79 13.72 -1.93
N ALA A 42 3.71 14.25 -2.50
CA ALA A 42 3.45 14.21 -3.94
C ALA A 42 4.61 14.77 -4.75
N ARG A 43 5.16 15.92 -4.33
CA ARG A 43 6.36 16.52 -4.93
C ARG A 43 7.61 15.64 -4.78
N ALA A 44 7.84 15.08 -3.59
CA ALA A 44 9.02 14.25 -3.32
C ALA A 44 9.04 12.96 -4.16
N PHE A 45 7.89 12.37 -4.44
CA PHE A 45 7.76 11.11 -5.20
C PHE A 45 7.36 11.32 -6.67
N GLY A 46 7.16 12.56 -7.12
CA GLY A 46 6.75 12.85 -8.49
C GLY A 46 5.37 12.29 -8.87
N ILE A 47 4.44 12.19 -7.91
CA ILE A 47 3.09 11.65 -8.10
C ILE A 47 2.01 12.68 -7.76
N SER A 48 0.76 12.44 -8.17
CA SER A 48 -0.35 13.32 -7.81
C SER A 48 -0.72 13.24 -6.32
N VAL A 49 -1.23 14.35 -5.78
CA VAL A 49 -1.73 14.42 -4.40
C VAL A 49 -2.87 13.42 -4.16
N GLU A 50 -3.71 13.21 -5.17
CA GLU A 50 -4.78 12.22 -5.15
C GLU A 50 -4.25 10.80 -5.00
N ARG A 51 -3.17 10.45 -5.74
CA ARG A 51 -2.52 9.13 -5.62
C ARG A 51 -1.95 8.90 -4.23
N VAL A 52 -1.36 9.93 -3.62
CA VAL A 52 -0.92 9.89 -2.21
C VAL A 52 -2.12 9.64 -1.27
N GLY A 53 -3.25 10.31 -1.52
CA GLY A 53 -4.48 10.12 -0.75
C GLY A 53 -5.03 8.69 -0.86
N ASN A 54 -5.07 8.14 -2.08
CA ASN A 54 -5.49 6.76 -2.34
C ASN A 54 -4.59 5.75 -1.61
N PHE A 55 -3.27 5.96 -1.62
CA PHE A 55 -2.32 5.13 -0.89
C PHE A 55 -2.58 5.11 0.63
N GLN A 56 -2.83 6.27 1.25
CA GLN A 56 -3.20 6.32 2.66
C GLN A 56 -4.54 5.62 2.95
N PHE A 57 -5.52 5.78 2.06
CA PHE A 57 -6.83 5.14 2.20
C PHE A 57 -6.74 3.60 2.12
N GLN A 58 -6.00 3.09 1.14
CA GLN A 58 -5.77 1.64 1.00
C GLN A 58 -5.07 1.04 2.22
N MET A 59 -4.05 1.72 2.76
CA MET A 59 -3.40 1.28 4.00
C MET A 59 -4.39 1.21 5.17
N ARG A 60 -5.24 2.22 5.33
CA ARG A 60 -6.26 2.25 6.39
C ARG A 60 -7.29 1.13 6.24
N ILE A 61 -7.74 0.83 5.02
CA ILE A 61 -8.62 -0.31 4.76
C ILE A 61 -7.93 -1.61 5.15
N LYS A 62 -6.69 -1.85 4.68
CA LYS A 62 -5.94 -3.07 5.01
C LYS A 62 -5.82 -3.27 6.52
N GLU A 63 -5.51 -2.22 7.27
CA GLU A 63 -5.47 -2.29 8.74
C GLU A 63 -6.84 -2.59 9.37
N GLN A 64 -7.92 -1.96 8.91
CA GLN A 64 -9.26 -2.20 9.45
C GLN A 64 -9.74 -3.63 9.14
N THR A 65 -9.52 -4.11 7.93
CA THR A 65 -9.87 -5.47 7.52
C THR A 65 -9.06 -6.49 8.33
N ALA A 66 -7.75 -6.28 8.51
CA ALA A 66 -6.92 -7.14 9.35
C ALA A 66 -7.42 -7.19 10.80
N ARG A 67 -7.78 -6.03 11.38
CA ARG A 67 -8.36 -5.93 12.73
C ARG A 67 -9.70 -6.67 12.84
N TYR A 68 -10.57 -6.52 11.85
CA TYR A 68 -11.86 -7.22 11.80
C TYR A 68 -11.66 -8.74 11.80
N TRP A 69 -10.79 -9.27 10.94
CA TRP A 69 -10.53 -10.71 10.88
C TRP A 69 -9.81 -11.25 12.12
N ALA A 70 -8.91 -10.47 12.73
CA ALA A 70 -8.29 -10.84 14.00
C ALA A 70 -9.35 -11.01 15.11
N LYS A 71 -10.30 -10.07 15.21
CA LYS A 71 -11.43 -10.15 16.14
C LYS A 71 -12.29 -11.40 15.88
N MET A 72 -12.61 -11.68 14.61
CA MET A 72 -13.42 -12.86 14.25
C MET A 72 -12.74 -14.19 14.57
N ARG A 73 -11.41 -14.26 14.50
CA ARG A 73 -10.62 -15.48 14.82
C ARG A 73 -10.28 -15.64 16.31
N GLY A 74 -10.75 -14.74 17.18
CA GLY A 74 -10.36 -14.73 18.60
C GLY A 74 -8.87 -14.48 18.82
N GLN A 75 -8.15 -14.00 17.80
CA GLN A 75 -6.73 -13.68 17.94
C GLN A 75 -6.62 -12.37 18.74
N PRO A 76 -5.66 -12.28 19.68
CA PRO A 76 -5.40 -11.00 20.34
C PRO A 76 -5.11 -9.96 19.26
N MET A 77 -5.83 -8.84 19.31
CA MET A 77 -5.60 -7.73 18.39
C MET A 77 -4.17 -7.25 18.63
N ILE A 78 -3.24 -7.66 17.76
CA ILE A 78 -1.87 -7.16 17.78
C ILE A 78 -2.00 -5.65 17.60
N GLN A 79 -1.81 -4.92 18.69
CA GLN A 79 -1.76 -3.49 18.70
C GLN A 79 -0.44 -3.12 18.03
N LEU A 80 -0.44 -3.10 16.69
CA LEU A 80 0.69 -2.60 15.91
C LEU A 80 1.03 -1.21 16.48
N PRO A 81 2.27 -0.99 16.95
CA PRO A 81 2.62 0.27 17.57
C PRO A 81 2.35 1.39 16.58
N ARG A 82 1.40 2.26 16.91
CA ARG A 82 1.24 3.55 16.23
C ARG A 82 2.38 4.43 16.70
N ARG A 83 3.49 4.43 15.93
CA ARG A 83 4.57 5.40 16.05
C ARG A 83 4.28 6.60 15.17
#